data_AF-J3HUL2-F1
#
_entry.id   AF-J3HUL2-F1
#
_cell.length_a   1.000
_cell.length_b   1.000
_cell.length_c   1.000
_cell.angle_alpha   90.00
_cell.angle_beta   90.00
_cell.angle_gamma   90.00
#
_symmetry.space_group_name_H-M   'P 1'
#
loop_
_entity.id
_entity.type
_entity.pdbx_description
1 polymer ?
#
loop_
_entity_poly.entity_id
_entity_poly.type
_entity_poly.pdbx_seq_one_letter_code
_entity_poly.pdbx_strand_id
1 'polypeptide(L)'
;MAGTRASYRGLIRLQGLKKAKAEMRIATINADVLAIAQEDEALFKMQNDRFESGVNIVSSDIIIKRLEANRIKALGLTGQLAIERQELLKNSRTLDVLNDRLRAYENERQRQELAMEIDEHISQLLGKVAS
;
A
#
# COMPACT_ATOMS: atom_id res chain seq x y z
N MET A 1 -26.12 12.88 12.67
CA MET A 1 -24.96 12.29 13.40
C MET A 1 -24.43 10.99 12.78
N ALA A 2 -25.26 10.02 12.35
CA ALA A 2 -24.78 8.77 11.72
C ALA A 2 -23.95 8.94 10.43
N GLY A 3 -24.16 10.03 9.69
CA GLY A 3 -23.46 10.33 8.43
C GLY A 3 -21.94 10.54 8.58
N THR A 4 -21.49 11.12 9.69
CA THR A 4 -20.05 11.39 9.90
C THR A 4 -19.26 10.11 10.13
N ARG A 5 -19.80 9.18 10.94
CA ARG A 5 -19.20 7.85 11.16
C ARG A 5 -19.17 7.01 9.87
N ALA A 6 -20.28 7.00 9.13
CA ALA A 6 -20.37 6.29 7.85
C ALA A 6 -19.37 6.87 6.83
N SER A 7 -19.20 8.19 6.81
CA SER A 7 -18.20 8.87 5.98
C SER A 7 -16.78 8.44 6.32
N TYR A 8 -16.38 8.46 7.60
CA TYR A 8 -15.05 7.98 8.01
C TYR A 8 -14.80 6.53 7.60
N ARG A 9 -15.77 5.63 7.83
CA ARG A 9 -15.67 4.23 7.42
C ARG A 9 -15.54 4.07 5.89
N GLY A 10 -16.28 4.88 5.13
CA GLY A 10 -16.16 4.93 3.67
C GLY A 10 -14.77 5.35 3.22
N LEU A 11 -14.23 6.42 3.80
CA LEU A 11 -12.88 6.90 3.53
C LEU A 11 -11.80 5.87 3.90
N ILE A 12 -11.91 5.23 5.06
CA ILE A 12 -11.01 4.16 5.49
C ILE A 12 -11.02 3.01 4.48
N ARG A 13 -12.21 2.59 4.03
CA ARG A 13 -12.33 1.51 3.03
C ARG A 13 -11.66 1.88 1.71
N LEU A 14 -11.94 3.09 1.19
CA LEU A 14 -11.32 3.58 -0.04
C LEU A 14 -9.79 3.67 0.08
N GLN A 15 -9.32 4.15 1.23
CA GLN A 15 -7.89 4.29 1.48
C GLN A 15 -7.20 2.92 1.65
N GLY A 16 -7.88 1.95 2.24
CA GLY A 16 -7.45 0.55 2.30
C GLY A 16 -7.30 -0.08 0.92
N LEU A 17 -8.23 0.18 0.01
CA LEU A 17 -8.13 -0.27 -1.39
C LEU A 17 -6.94 0.36 -2.11
N LYS A 18 -6.67 1.66 -1.89
CA LYS A 18 -5.49 2.33 -2.45
C LYS A 18 -4.19 1.73 -1.92
N LYS A 19 -4.14 1.42 -0.62
CA LYS A 19 -3.00 0.75 0.01
C LYS A 19 -2.75 -0.62 -0.63
N ALA A 20 -3.78 -1.46 -0.71
CA ALA A 20 -3.69 -2.78 -1.33
C ALA A 20 -3.24 -2.72 -2.80
N LYS A 21 -3.73 -1.73 -3.55
CA LYS A 21 -3.30 -1.51 -4.94
C LYS A 21 -1.80 -1.19 -5.04
N ALA A 22 -1.27 -0.35 -4.15
CA ALA A 22 0.17 -0.05 -4.11
C ALA A 22 1.00 -1.29 -3.73
N GLU A 23 0.53 -2.07 -2.74
CA GLU A 23 1.18 -3.34 -2.35
C GLU A 23 1.24 -4.35 -3.52
N MET A 24 0.14 -4.51 -4.25
CA MET A 24 0.09 -5.37 -5.44
C MET A 24 1.07 -4.90 -6.52
N ARG A 25 1.12 -3.60 -6.80
CA ARG A 25 2.06 -3.04 -7.80
C ARG A 25 3.51 -3.25 -7.41
N ILE A 26 3.85 -3.05 -6.13
CA ILE A 26 5.18 -3.34 -5.60
C ILE A 26 5.54 -4.81 -5.82
N ALA A 27 4.61 -5.73 -5.52
CA ALA A 27 4.83 -7.16 -5.73
C ALA A 27 5.06 -7.49 -7.22
N THR A 28 4.27 -6.92 -8.13
CA THR A 28 4.46 -7.08 -9.58
C THR A 28 5.81 -6.55 -10.04
N ILE A 29 6.19 -5.34 -9.63
CA ILE A 29 7.49 -4.75 -10.00
C ILE A 29 8.65 -5.62 -9.50
N ASN A 30 8.58 -6.12 -8.27
CA ASN A 30 9.61 -7.02 -7.74
C ASN A 30 9.70 -8.33 -8.53
N ALA A 31 8.56 -8.90 -8.94
CA ALA A 31 8.54 -10.09 -9.78
C ALA A 31 9.17 -9.82 -11.16
N ASP A 32 8.90 -8.66 -11.77
CA ASP A 32 9.51 -8.27 -13.03
C ASP A 32 11.02 -8.06 -12.91
N VAL A 33 11.49 -7.45 -11.81
CA VAL A 33 12.93 -7.29 -11.54
C VAL A 33 13.61 -8.64 -11.36
N LEU A 34 12.97 -9.58 -10.65
CA LEU A 34 13.49 -10.92 -10.47
C LEU A 34 13.57 -11.68 -11.80
N ALA A 35 12.54 -11.55 -12.65
CA ALA A 35 12.53 -12.18 -13.97
C ALA A 35 13.66 -11.64 -14.86
N ILE A 36 13.93 -10.32 -14.81
CA ILE A 36 15.07 -9.71 -15.51
C ILE A 36 16.39 -10.28 -14.99
N ALA A 37 16.56 -10.42 -13.67
CA ALA A 37 17.79 -10.96 -13.10
C ALA A 37 18.04 -12.42 -13.53
N GLN A 38 16.99 -13.24 -13.59
CA GLN A 38 17.05 -14.62 -14.08
C GLN A 38 17.40 -14.67 -15.59
N GLU A 39 16.83 -13.76 -16.38
CA GLU A 39 17.16 -13.64 -17.79
C GLU A 39 18.62 -13.23 -18.01
N ASP A 40 19.10 -12.23 -17.24
CA ASP A 40 20.48 -11.77 -17.31
C ASP A 40 21.46 -12.89 -16.95
N GLU A 41 21.17 -13.68 -15.91
CA GLU A 41 21.97 -14.86 -15.54
C GLU A 41 22.05 -15.88 -16.70
N ALA A 42 20.93 -16.18 -17.35
CA ALA A 42 20.90 -17.07 -18.50
C ALA A 42 21.69 -16.51 -19.70
N LEU A 43 21.59 -15.21 -19.96
CA LEU A 43 22.31 -14.52 -21.02
C LEU A 43 23.83 -14.53 -20.78
N PHE A 44 24.28 -14.30 -19.54
CA PHE A 44 25.69 -14.41 -19.19
C PHE A 44 26.22 -15.83 -19.33
N LYS A 45 25.42 -16.83 -18.93
CA LYS A 45 25.77 -18.23 -19.14
C LYS A 45 25.94 -18.56 -20.63
N MET A 46 24.99 -18.13 -21.47
CA MET A 46 25.08 -18.29 -22.93
C MET A 46 26.28 -17.55 -23.54
N GLN A 47 26.75 -16.46 -22.92
CA GLN A 47 27.96 -15.77 -23.34
C GLN A 47 29.22 -16.59 -22.98
N ASN A 48 29.29 -17.11 -21.75
CA ASN A 48 30.40 -17.93 -21.28
C ASN A 48 30.52 -19.24 -22.06
N ASP A 49 29.41 -19.93 -22.30
CA ASP A 49 29.37 -21.21 -23.03
C ASP A 49 29.97 -21.09 -24.44
N ARG A 50 29.90 -19.92 -25.09
CA ARG A 50 30.54 -19.69 -26.41
C ARG A 50 32.06 -19.73 -26.33
N PHE A 51 32.64 -19.16 -25.27
CA PHE A 51 34.08 -19.15 -25.09
C PHE A 51 34.61 -20.56 -24.81
N GLU A 52 33.83 -21.40 -24.15
CA GLU A 52 34.23 -22.75 -23.76
C GLU A 52 33.96 -23.82 -24.83
N SER A 53 32.81 -23.76 -25.52
CA SER A 53 32.35 -24.86 -26.38
C SER A 53 32.48 -24.62 -27.88
N GLY A 54 32.76 -23.39 -28.32
CA GLY A 54 32.92 -23.04 -29.74
C GLY A 54 31.65 -23.17 -30.61
N VAL A 55 30.52 -23.59 -30.03
CA VAL A 55 29.23 -23.73 -30.73
C VAL A 55 28.44 -22.43 -30.58
N ASN A 56 28.27 -21.69 -31.68
CA ASN A 56 27.69 -20.34 -31.66
C ASN A 56 26.22 -20.38 -32.12
N ILE A 57 25.29 -20.62 -31.19
CA ILE A 57 23.83 -20.73 -31.51
C ILE A 57 23.15 -19.34 -31.61
N VAL A 58 23.64 -18.35 -30.86
CA VAL A 58 23.09 -16.98 -30.82
C VAL A 58 24.23 -16.00 -31.13
N SER A 59 24.01 -14.81 -31.68
CA SER A 59 25.08 -13.81 -31.89
C SER A 59 25.43 -13.05 -30.59
N SER A 60 26.69 -12.62 -30.41
CA SER A 60 27.14 -11.90 -29.20
C SER A 60 26.43 -10.54 -29.08
N ASP A 61 26.24 -9.89 -30.23
CA ASP A 61 25.59 -8.57 -30.30
C ASP A 61 24.12 -8.64 -29.86
N ILE A 62 23.46 -9.77 -30.08
CA ILE A 62 22.08 -10.00 -29.64
C ILE A 62 22.03 -10.11 -28.12
N ILE A 63 22.97 -10.83 -27.50
CA ILE A 63 23.07 -10.94 -26.04
C ILE A 63 23.35 -9.57 -25.42
N ILE A 64 24.34 -8.83 -25.94
CA ILE A 64 24.70 -7.50 -25.43
C ILE A 64 23.50 -6.55 -25.52
N LYS A 65 22.83 -6.47 -26.67
CA LYS A 65 21.63 -5.63 -26.84
C LYS A 65 20.51 -6.01 -25.87
N ARG A 66 20.35 -7.30 -25.56
CA ARG A 66 19.34 -7.76 -24.63
C ARG A 66 19.68 -7.38 -23.19
N LEU A 67 20.93 -7.55 -22.77
CA LEU A 67 21.42 -7.11 -21.46
C LEU A 67 21.27 -5.59 -21.28
N GLU A 68 21.56 -4.80 -22.32
CA GLU A 68 21.35 -3.34 -22.30
C GLU A 68 19.86 -2.98 -22.14
N ALA A 69 18.98 -3.65 -22.90
CA ALA A 69 17.53 -3.45 -22.78
C ALA A 69 17.01 -3.82 -21.38
N ASN A 70 17.50 -4.93 -20.83
CA ASN A 70 17.19 -5.40 -19.48
C ASN A 70 17.64 -4.41 -18.41
N ARG A 71 18.85 -3.87 -18.53
CA ARG A 71 19.37 -2.81 -17.65
C ARG A 71 18.49 -1.55 -17.68
N ILE A 72 18.11 -1.07 -18.86
CA ILE A 72 17.23 0.10 -19.00
C ILE A 72 15.87 -0.18 -18.36
N LYS A 73 15.30 -1.36 -18.59
CA LYS A 73 14.02 -1.78 -18.00
C LYS A 73 14.12 -1.86 -16.47
N ALA A 74 15.16 -2.46 -15.92
CA ALA A 74 15.39 -2.59 -14.48
C ALA A 74 15.55 -1.21 -13.79
N LEU A 75 16.24 -0.26 -14.43
CA LEU A 75 16.33 1.12 -13.94
C LEU A 75 14.96 1.79 -13.90
N GLY A 76 14.15 1.64 -14.95
CA GLY A 76 12.78 2.14 -15.00
C GLY A 76 11.89 1.55 -13.90
N LEU A 77 11.97 0.23 -13.70
CA LEU A 77 11.24 -0.48 -12.64
C LEU A 77 11.67 -0.02 -11.24
N THR A 78 12.96 0.25 -11.02
CA THR A 78 13.47 0.77 -9.74
C THR A 78 12.90 2.16 -9.44
N GLY A 79 12.81 3.04 -10.44
CA GLY A 79 12.15 4.34 -10.31
C GLY A 79 10.67 4.21 -9.96
N GLN A 80 9.95 3.31 -10.62
CA GLN A 80 8.54 3.03 -10.32
C GLN A 80 8.36 2.46 -8.90
N LEU A 81 9.26 1.58 -8.45
CA LEU A 81 9.24 1.00 -7.12
C LEU A 81 9.36 2.08 -6.03
N ALA A 82 10.20 3.10 -6.23
CA ALA A 82 10.34 4.22 -5.31
C ALA A 82 9.03 5.01 -5.18
N ILE A 83 8.36 5.28 -6.31
CA ILE A 83 7.06 5.97 -6.35
C ILE A 83 5.99 5.16 -5.61
N GLU A 84 5.86 3.88 -5.91
CA GLU A 84 4.85 3.02 -5.27
C GLU A 84 5.10 2.84 -3.76
N ARG A 85 6.37 2.79 -3.33
CA ARG A 85 6.72 2.79 -1.89
C ARG A 85 6.33 4.09 -1.21
N GLN A 86 6.55 5.23 -1.85
CA GLN A 86 6.13 6.52 -1.32
C GLN A 86 4.60 6.62 -1.20
N GLU A 87 3.87 6.18 -2.22
CA GLU A 87 2.41 6.12 -2.20
C GLU A 87 1.90 5.15 -1.12
N LEU A 88 2.53 3.99 -0.93
CA LEU A 88 2.19 3.06 0.16
C LEU A 88 2.35 3.70 1.54
N LEU A 89 3.46 4.40 1.78
CA LEU A 89 3.70 5.12 3.05
C LEU A 89 2.65 6.20 3.29
N LYS A 90 2.37 7.02 2.27
CA LYS A 90 1.33 8.06 2.33
C LYS A 90 -0.04 7.45 2.61
N ASN A 91 -0.35 6.34 1.97
CA ASN A 91 -1.64 5.68 2.12
C ASN A 91 -1.81 5.07 3.51
N SER A 92 -0.74 4.49 4.06
CA SER A 92 -0.72 3.94 5.42
C SER A 92 -0.89 5.04 6.48
N ARG A 93 -0.13 6.14 6.38
CA ARG A 93 -0.28 7.29 7.30
C ARG A 93 -1.69 7.88 7.27
N THR A 94 -2.29 7.96 6.08
CA THR A 94 -3.64 8.47 5.91
C THR A 94 -4.67 7.56 6.59
N LEU A 95 -4.49 6.24 6.52
CA LEU A 95 -5.33 5.28 7.24
C LEU A 95 -5.23 5.46 8.75
N ASP A 96 -4.01 5.61 9.27
CA ASP A 96 -3.80 5.82 10.71
C ASP A 96 -4.54 7.06 11.19
N VAL A 97 -4.38 8.19 10.49
CA VAL A 97 -5.09 9.44 10.81
C VAL A 97 -6.61 9.29 10.73
N LEU A 98 -7.14 8.58 9.72
CA LEU A 98 -8.59 8.35 9.60
C LEU A 98 -9.13 7.46 10.72
N ASN A 99 -8.37 6.44 11.12
CA ASN A 99 -8.73 5.57 12.24
C ASN A 99 -8.72 6.32 13.56
N ASP A 100 -7.71 7.16 13.81
CA ASP A 100 -7.62 7.98 15.02
C ASP A 100 -8.77 8.99 15.10
N ARG A 101 -9.12 9.63 13.97
CA ARG A 101 -10.26 10.54 13.89
C ARG A 101 -11.59 9.83 14.13
N LEU A 102 -11.76 8.61 13.59
CA LEU A 102 -12.94 7.81 13.84
C LEU A 102 -13.06 7.44 15.33
N ARG A 103 -11.96 7.03 15.97
CA ARG A 103 -11.92 6.72 17.40
C ARG A 103 -12.24 7.94 18.26
N ALA A 104 -11.63 9.09 17.96
CA ALA A 104 -11.91 10.34 18.67
C ALA A 104 -13.40 10.73 18.56
N TYR A 105 -13.97 10.61 17.36
CA TYR A 105 -15.39 10.84 17.13
C TYR A 105 -16.29 9.88 17.91
N GLU A 106 -15.96 8.58 17.94
CA GLU A 106 -16.73 7.58 18.68
C GLU A 106 -16.66 7.81 20.20
N ASN A 107 -15.47 8.16 20.72
CA ASN A 107 -15.29 8.47 22.14
C ASN A 107 -16.06 9.73 22.56
N GLU A 108 -16.01 10.79 21.75
CA GLU A 108 -16.74 12.03 22.05
C GLU A 108 -18.25 11.78 22.05
N ARG A 109 -18.74 11.00 21.10
CA ARG A 109 -20.14 10.62 21.05
C ARG A 109 -20.57 9.82 22.28
N GLN A 110 -19.76 8.86 22.73
CA GLN A 110 -20.04 8.09 23.95
C GLN A 110 -20.08 8.99 25.20
N ARG A 111 -19.18 9.97 25.30
CA ARG A 111 -19.20 10.94 26.42
C ARG A 111 -20.47 11.78 26.42
N GLN A 112 -20.92 12.22 25.26
CA GLN A 112 -22.16 12.98 25.11
C GLN A 112 -23.39 12.14 25.48
N GLU A 113 -23.43 10.87 25.03
CA GLU A 113 -24.50 9.93 25.38
C GLU A 113 -24.55 9.69 26.90
N LEU A 114 -23.40 9.46 27.56
CA LEU A 114 -23.31 9.30 29.01
C LEU A 114 -23.71 10.56 29.79
N ALA A 115 -23.30 11.74 29.33
CA ALA A 115 -23.68 13.01 29.97
C ALA A 115 -25.20 13.23 29.91
N MET A 116 -25.83 12.92 28.77
CA MET A 116 -27.29 12.99 28.63
C MET A 116 -28.01 12.03 29.58
N GLU A 117 -27.51 10.80 29.75
CA GLU A 117 -28.10 9.82 30.68
C GLU A 117 -27.99 10.29 32.14
N ILE A 118 -26.86 10.90 32.52
CA ILE A 118 -26.67 11.48 33.86
C ILE A 118 -27.63 12.65 34.09
N ASP A 119 -27.73 13.57 33.13
CA ASP A 119 -28.62 14.73 33.23
C ASP A 119 -30.10 14.30 33.33
N GLU A 120 -30.50 13.29 32.57
CA GLU A 120 -31.83 12.71 32.66
C GLU A 120 -32.07 12.08 34.04
N HIS A 121 -31.11 11.32 34.56
CA HIS A 121 -31.22 10.70 35.88
C HIS A 121 -31.33 11.74 37.01
N ILE A 122 -30.52 12.80 36.96
CA ILE A 122 -30.59 13.92 37.92
C ILE A 122 -31.95 14.60 37.84
N SER A 123 -32.45 14.86 36.63
CA SER A 123 -33.76 15.47 36.42
C SER A 123 -34.90 14.63 37.00
N GLN A 124 -34.85 13.31 36.82
CA GLN A 124 -35.81 12.38 37.41
C GLN A 124 -35.75 12.35 38.94
N LEU A 125 -34.55 12.41 39.53
CA LEU A 125 -34.37 12.46 40.98
C LEU A 125 -34.93 13.77 41.57
N LEU A 126 -34.62 14.92 40.96
CA LEU A 126 -35.13 16.22 41.41
C LEU A 126 -36.65 16.31 41.26
N GLY A 127 -37.21 15.79 40.17
CA GLY A 127 -38.66 15.73 39.96
C GLY A 127 -39.40 14.88 41.00
N LYS A 128 -38.79 13.80 41.48
CA LYS A 128 -39.34 12.95 42.56
C LYS A 128 -39.24 13.56 43.95
N VAL A 129 -38.27 14.45 44.20
CA VAL A 129 -38.14 15.16 45.48
C VAL A 129 -39.11 16.34 45.57
N ALA A 130 -39.51 16.90 44.43
CA ALA A 130 -40.47 18.02 44.34
C ALA A 130 -41.95 17.58 44.30
N SER A 131 -42.23 16.28 44.22
CA SER A 131 -43.57 15.67 44.24
C SER A 131 -43.90 15.07 45.61
#